data_AF-A0AAW0PNT8-F1
#
_entry.id   AF-A0AAW0PNT8-F1
#
_cell.length_a   1.000
_cell.length_b   1.000
_cell.length_c   1.000
_cell.angle_alpha   90.00
_cell.angle_beta   90.00
_cell.angle_gamma   90.00
#
_symmetry.space_group_name_H-M   'P 1'
#
loop_
_entity.id
_entity.type
_entity.pdbx_description
1 polymer ?
#
loop_
_entity_poly.entity_id
_entity_poly.type
_entity_poly.pdbx_seq_one_letter_code
_entity_poly.pdbx_strand_id
1 'polypeptide(L)'
;MAAPPIDTDIRTLHKKKNQAYTDGNESLYRAAKYELRAAIRKAKSKYANTLEKQIASNDTKSVWKKLKIMTDYKKSTAPPAVTDQDLPDKLNNFYGRFEQSSTPYAPPSPLPAPPFHIHEEKVRASFSKNKKGKAAGPDGVSPTVLKHCASQLAPIYTIIFNHSLRQCIVPKCFKDSVITPVPKKQ
;
A
#
# COMPACT_ATOMS: atom_id res chain seq x y z
N MET A 1 4.09 -22.82 -10.55
CA MET A 1 2.70 -22.81 -10.01
C MET A 1 2.70 -23.55 -8.69
N ALA A 2 2.58 -22.86 -7.56
CA ALA A 2 2.48 -23.52 -6.26
C ALA A 2 1.23 -24.41 -6.23
N ALA A 3 1.41 -25.68 -5.85
CA ALA A 3 0.33 -26.65 -5.81
C ALA A 3 -0.65 -26.29 -4.67
N PRO A 4 -1.97 -26.34 -4.90
CA PRO A 4 -2.94 -26.21 -3.82
C PRO A 4 -2.69 -27.33 -2.78
N PRO A 5 -3.03 -27.10 -1.49
CA PRO A 5 -2.95 -28.14 -0.48
C PRO A 5 -3.64 -29.40 -1.00
N ILE A 6 -2.89 -30.49 -1.04
CA ILE A 6 -3.30 -31.72 -1.74
C ILE A 6 -4.56 -32.23 -1.07
N ASP A 7 -5.67 -32.13 -1.79
CA ASP A 7 -6.98 -32.64 -1.39
C ASP A 7 -6.84 -34.13 -1.04
N THR A 8 -7.46 -34.58 0.05
CA THR A 8 -7.39 -35.98 0.50
C THR A 8 -7.86 -36.93 -0.60
N ASP A 9 -8.82 -36.47 -1.40
CA ASP A 9 -9.36 -37.19 -2.55
C ASP A 9 -8.33 -37.37 -3.68
N ILE A 10 -7.42 -36.40 -3.86
CA ILE A 10 -6.34 -36.53 -4.84
C ILE A 10 -5.32 -37.56 -4.35
N ARG A 11 -5.04 -37.62 -3.04
CA ARG A 11 -4.12 -38.62 -2.46
C ARG A 11 -4.67 -40.03 -2.60
N THR A 12 -5.96 -40.24 -2.32
CA THR A 12 -6.61 -41.54 -2.45
C THR A 12 -6.63 -42.01 -3.91
N LEU A 13 -6.94 -41.11 -4.86
CA LEU A 13 -6.88 -41.42 -6.29
C LEU A 13 -5.45 -41.72 -6.78
N HIS A 14 -4.45 -41.05 -6.22
CA HIS A 14 -3.04 -41.34 -6.50
C HIS A 14 -2.65 -42.75 -6.02
N LYS A 15 -3.13 -43.14 -4.83
CA LYS A 15 -2.94 -44.49 -4.27
C LYS A 15 -3.66 -45.56 -5.11
N LYS A 16 -4.93 -45.31 -5.48
CA LYS A 16 -5.74 -46.20 -6.35
C LYS A 16 -5.07 -46.44 -7.71
N LYS A 17 -4.55 -45.37 -8.34
CA LYS A 17 -3.80 -45.47 -9.60
C LYS A 17 -2.51 -46.30 -9.43
N ASN A 18 -1.78 -46.09 -8.35
CA ASN A 18 -0.54 -46.83 -8.10
C ASN A 18 -0.81 -48.31 -7.81
N GLN A 19 -1.87 -48.63 -7.07
CA GLN A 19 -2.28 -50.01 -6.82
C GLN A 19 -2.68 -50.74 -8.11
N ALA A 20 -3.51 -50.12 -8.96
CA ALA A 20 -3.88 -50.70 -10.26
C ALA A 20 -2.68 -50.90 -11.21
N TYR A 21 -1.62 -50.09 -11.05
CA TYR A 21 -0.36 -50.27 -11.77
C TYR A 21 0.42 -51.48 -11.24
N THR A 22 0.53 -51.61 -9.91
CA THR A 22 1.18 -52.77 -9.26
C THR A 22 0.46 -54.08 -9.56
N ASP A 23 -0.88 -54.06 -9.63
CA ASP A 23 -1.72 -55.23 -9.88
C ASP A 23 -1.76 -55.62 -11.37
N GLY A 24 -1.09 -54.87 -12.27
CA GLY A 24 -1.04 -55.14 -13.71
C GLY A 24 -2.36 -54.96 -14.46
N ASN A 25 -3.39 -54.36 -13.83
CA ASN A 25 -4.71 -54.22 -14.43
C ASN A 25 -4.83 -52.93 -15.26
N GLU A 26 -4.56 -53.06 -16.56
CA GLU A 26 -4.53 -51.97 -17.55
C GLU A 26 -5.84 -51.14 -17.57
N SER A 27 -6.99 -51.79 -17.45
CA SER A 27 -8.30 -51.12 -17.51
C SER A 27 -8.55 -50.25 -16.26
N LEU A 28 -8.27 -50.80 -15.08
CA LEU A 28 -8.38 -50.08 -13.81
C LEU A 28 -7.35 -48.95 -13.71
N TYR A 29 -6.14 -49.15 -14.22
CA TYR A 29 -5.11 -48.12 -14.26
C TYR A 29 -5.54 -46.93 -15.14
N ARG A 30 -6.06 -47.19 -16.35
CA ARG A 30 -6.58 -46.13 -17.22
C ARG A 30 -7.74 -45.38 -16.57
N ALA A 31 -8.70 -46.09 -15.99
CA ALA A 31 -9.82 -45.48 -15.28
C ALA A 31 -9.34 -44.58 -14.13
N ALA A 32 -8.49 -45.10 -13.24
CA ALA A 32 -7.94 -44.35 -12.10
C ALA A 32 -7.09 -43.15 -12.55
N LYS A 33 -6.37 -43.26 -13.68
CA LYS A 33 -5.60 -42.15 -14.27
C LYS A 33 -6.52 -41.01 -14.74
N TYR A 34 -7.63 -41.33 -15.40
CA TYR A 34 -8.61 -40.32 -15.85
C TYR A 34 -9.35 -39.70 -14.67
N GLU A 35 -9.75 -40.49 -13.67
CA GLU A 35 -10.33 -40.01 -12.42
C GLU A 35 -9.39 -39.03 -11.69
N LEU A 36 -8.12 -39.38 -11.53
CA LEU A 36 -7.11 -38.51 -10.92
C LEU A 36 -6.96 -37.19 -11.69
N ARG A 37 -6.87 -37.25 -13.03
CA ARG A 37 -6.80 -36.04 -13.87
C ARG A 37 -8.05 -35.16 -13.73
N ALA A 38 -9.23 -35.77 -13.65
CA ALA A 38 -10.49 -35.05 -13.46
C ALA A 38 -10.53 -34.38 -12.07
N ALA A 39 -10.14 -35.10 -11.02
CA ALA A 39 -10.06 -34.57 -9.66
C ALA A 39 -9.09 -33.39 -9.55
N ILE A 40 -7.90 -33.48 -10.16
CA ILE A 40 -6.93 -32.37 -10.20
C ILE A 40 -7.51 -31.14 -10.92
N ARG A 41 -8.18 -31.32 -12.06
CA ARG A 41 -8.84 -30.22 -12.77
C ARG A 41 -9.93 -29.57 -11.91
N LYS A 42 -10.77 -30.37 -11.26
CA LYS A 42 -11.82 -29.90 -10.36
C LYS A 42 -11.26 -29.13 -9.16
N ALA A 43 -10.19 -29.63 -8.53
CA ALA A 43 -9.54 -28.96 -7.41
C ALA A 43 -8.91 -27.61 -7.81
N LYS A 44 -8.24 -27.56 -8.98
CA LYS A 44 -7.70 -26.30 -9.53
C LYS A 44 -8.80 -25.27 -9.78
N SER A 45 -9.90 -25.67 -10.41
CA SER A 45 -11.05 -24.79 -10.67
C SER A 45 -11.69 -24.29 -9.38
N LYS A 46 -11.92 -25.18 -8.38
CA LYS A 46 -12.44 -24.80 -7.07
C LYS A 46 -11.55 -23.76 -6.37
N TYR A 47 -10.24 -23.94 -6.44
CA TYR A 47 -9.28 -22.99 -5.87
C TYR A 47 -9.33 -21.63 -6.58
N ALA A 48 -9.36 -21.61 -7.92
CA ALA A 48 -9.47 -20.39 -8.72
C ALA A 48 -10.75 -19.61 -8.38
N ASN A 49 -11.91 -20.27 -8.38
CA ASN A 49 -13.19 -19.64 -8.04
C ASN A 49 -13.20 -19.08 -6.61
N THR A 50 -12.55 -19.77 -5.67
CA THR A 50 -12.43 -19.29 -4.28
C THR A 50 -11.55 -18.04 -4.21
N LEU A 51 -10.48 -17.98 -5.02
CA LEU A 51 -9.59 -16.83 -5.09
C LEU A 51 -10.33 -15.60 -5.66
N GLU A 52 -11.06 -15.77 -6.76
CA GLU A 52 -11.84 -14.70 -7.38
C GLU A 52 -12.89 -14.12 -6.41
N LYS A 53 -13.61 -14.98 -5.68
CA LYS A 53 -14.56 -14.54 -4.65
C LYS A 53 -13.89 -13.74 -3.53
N GLN A 54 -12.71 -14.17 -3.09
CA GLN A 54 -11.97 -13.46 -2.04
C GLN A 54 -11.46 -12.10 -2.52
N ILE A 55 -10.99 -11.99 -3.76
CA ILE A 55 -10.60 -10.72 -4.37
C ILE A 55 -11.80 -9.79 -4.47
N ALA A 56 -12.95 -10.29 -4.93
CA ALA A 56 -14.19 -9.53 -5.00
C ALA A 56 -14.70 -9.05 -3.62
N SER A 57 -14.42 -9.81 -2.55
CA SER A 57 -14.86 -9.47 -1.18
C SER A 57 -14.03 -8.38 -0.47
N ASN A 58 -13.02 -7.80 -1.12
CA ASN A 58 -12.10 -6.79 -0.56
C ASN A 58 -11.33 -7.23 0.71
N ASP A 59 -11.23 -8.55 0.96
CA ASP A 59 -10.42 -9.10 2.04
C ASP A 59 -8.95 -9.18 1.64
N THR A 60 -8.29 -8.04 1.72
CA THR A 60 -6.87 -7.86 1.40
C THR A 60 -5.93 -8.78 2.20
N LYS A 61 -6.28 -9.14 3.44
CA LYS A 61 -5.46 -10.01 4.30
C LYS A 61 -5.46 -11.45 3.78
N SER A 62 -6.63 -11.97 3.40
CA SER A 62 -6.74 -13.32 2.85
C SER A 62 -6.05 -13.45 1.49
N VAL A 63 -6.20 -12.43 0.63
CA VAL A 63 -5.49 -12.36 -0.66
C VAL A 63 -3.98 -12.37 -0.44
N TRP A 64 -3.47 -11.53 0.47
CA TRP A 64 -2.03 -11.46 0.75
C TRP A 64 -1.46 -12.76 1.31
N LYS A 65 -2.18 -13.43 2.24
CA LYS A 65 -1.77 -14.72 2.80
C LYS A 65 -1.60 -15.78 1.72
N LYS A 66 -2.53 -15.83 0.75
CA LYS A 66 -2.46 -16.80 -0.36
C LYS A 66 -1.41 -16.43 -1.39
N LEU A 67 -1.26 -15.15 -1.73
CA LEU A 67 -0.20 -14.68 -2.64
C LEU A 67 1.17 -15.08 -2.10
N LYS A 68 1.39 -14.92 -0.79
CA LYS A 68 2.62 -15.35 -0.11
C LYS A 68 2.91 -16.85 -0.28
N ILE A 69 1.88 -17.70 -0.20
CA ILE A 69 2.01 -19.15 -0.44
C ILE A 69 2.33 -19.43 -1.91
N MET A 70 1.71 -18.70 -2.84
CA MET A 70 1.88 -18.92 -4.28
C MET A 70 3.26 -18.55 -4.80
N THR A 71 3.84 -17.48 -4.27
CA THR A 71 5.14 -16.94 -4.69
C THR A 71 6.31 -17.53 -3.90
N ASP A 72 6.02 -18.42 -2.94
CA ASP A 72 6.98 -18.83 -1.90
C ASP A 72 7.69 -17.61 -1.29
N TYR A 73 6.94 -16.51 -1.09
CA TYR A 73 7.51 -15.26 -0.61
C TYR A 73 7.97 -15.44 0.83
N LYS A 74 9.27 -15.62 0.96
CA LYS A 74 10.00 -15.57 2.22
C LYS A 74 10.35 -14.12 2.45
N LYS A 75 9.90 -13.57 3.58
CA LYS A 75 10.29 -12.23 4.00
C LYS A 75 11.81 -12.26 4.19
N SER A 76 12.57 -11.71 3.23
CA SER A 76 14.01 -11.57 3.39
C SER A 76 14.26 -10.74 4.64
N THR A 77 14.97 -11.33 5.61
CA THR A 77 15.26 -10.68 6.89
C THR A 77 16.49 -9.77 6.79
N ALA A 78 17.29 -9.92 5.73
CA ALA A 78 18.39 -9.03 5.44
C ALA A 78 18.03 -8.12 4.24
N PRO A 79 18.16 -6.79 4.37
CA PRO A 79 18.36 -5.98 3.19
C PRO A 79 19.69 -6.42 2.54
N PRO A 80 19.80 -6.49 1.20
CA PRO A 80 21.12 -6.37 0.60
C PRO A 80 21.71 -5.06 1.13
N ALA A 81 22.97 -5.08 1.57
CA ALA A 81 23.66 -3.87 1.98
C ALA A 81 23.60 -2.88 0.81
N VAL A 82 22.73 -1.89 0.90
CA VAL A 82 22.69 -0.81 -0.09
C VAL A 82 23.90 0.07 0.25
N THR A 83 25.01 -0.21 -0.43
CA THR A 83 26.25 0.57 -0.38
C THR A 83 26.21 1.79 -1.30
N ASP A 84 25.17 1.92 -2.12
CA ASP A 84 25.01 3.00 -3.09
C ASP A 84 24.39 4.23 -2.41
N GLN A 85 25.24 5.19 -2.03
CA GLN A 85 24.82 6.47 -1.43
C GLN A 85 23.90 7.28 -2.36
N ASP A 86 23.99 7.05 -3.68
CA ASP A 86 23.21 7.76 -4.69
C ASP A 86 21.87 7.05 -5.00
N LEU A 87 21.58 5.90 -4.38
CA LEU A 87 20.33 5.17 -4.63
C LEU A 87 19.07 6.04 -4.39
N PRO A 88 18.97 6.86 -3.32
CA PRO A 88 17.81 7.71 -3.11
C PRO A 88 17.56 8.68 -4.28
N ASP A 89 18.62 9.28 -4.82
CA ASP A 89 18.53 10.21 -5.94
C ASP A 89 18.18 9.50 -7.24
N LYS A 90 18.74 8.30 -7.48
CA LYS A 90 18.34 7.44 -8.61
C LYS A 90 16.87 7.06 -8.55
N LEU A 91 16.35 6.72 -7.36
CA LEU A 91 14.93 6.39 -7.17
C LEU A 91 14.04 7.62 -7.35
N ASN A 92 14.42 8.77 -6.78
CA ASN A 92 13.68 10.02 -6.97
C ASN A 92 13.61 10.40 -8.45
N ASN A 93 14.71 10.29 -9.19
CA ASN A 93 14.72 10.54 -10.63
C ASN A 93 13.85 9.53 -11.39
N PHE A 94 13.94 8.25 -11.05
CA PHE A 94 13.18 7.19 -11.72
C PHE A 94 11.66 7.32 -11.51
N TYR A 95 11.22 7.63 -10.29
CA TYR A 95 9.78 7.78 -10.00
C TYR A 95 9.26 9.20 -10.33
N GLY A 96 10.11 10.22 -10.25
CA GLY A 96 9.78 11.61 -10.62
C GLY A 96 9.73 11.88 -12.13
N ARG A 97 10.24 10.97 -12.97
CA ARG A 97 10.22 11.11 -14.44
C ARG A 97 8.82 11.31 -15.04
N PHE A 98 7.78 10.84 -14.35
CA PHE A 98 6.38 11.01 -14.80
C PHE A 98 5.85 12.43 -14.53
N GLU A 99 6.47 13.17 -13.61
CA GLU A 99 6.12 14.55 -13.28
C GLU A 99 6.89 15.56 -14.17
N GLN A 100 8.00 15.15 -14.81
CA GLN A 100 8.84 16.03 -15.63
C GLN A 100 8.18 16.45 -16.96
N SER A 101 7.23 15.65 -17.47
CA SER A 101 6.49 15.96 -18.68
C SER A 101 5.18 16.71 -18.42
N SER A 102 4.89 17.12 -17.19
CA SER A 102 3.83 18.11 -17.00
C SER A 102 4.34 19.40 -17.63
N THR A 103 3.85 19.70 -18.84
CA THR A 103 3.68 21.08 -19.28
C THR A 103 3.18 21.87 -18.07
N PRO A 104 3.67 23.10 -17.81
CA PRO A 104 3.12 23.89 -16.72
C PRO A 104 1.61 23.87 -16.91
N TYR A 105 0.92 23.17 -16.00
CA TYR A 105 -0.52 23.05 -16.04
C TYR A 105 -0.99 24.48 -15.90
N ALA A 106 -1.32 25.12 -17.03
CA ALA A 106 -1.96 26.41 -17.02
C ALA A 106 -3.25 26.14 -16.25
N PRO A 107 -3.38 26.68 -15.02
CA PRO A 107 -4.58 26.45 -14.26
C PRO A 107 -5.75 26.86 -15.16
N PRO A 108 -6.79 26.01 -15.31
CA PRO A 108 -7.97 26.42 -16.03
C PRO A 108 -8.40 27.76 -15.47
N SER A 109 -8.68 28.72 -16.37
CA SER A 109 -9.09 30.08 -16.02
C SER A 109 -10.06 30.00 -14.84
N PRO A 110 -9.77 30.65 -13.70
CA PRO A 110 -10.52 30.43 -12.48
C PRO A 110 -11.97 30.83 -12.75
N LEU A 111 -12.83 29.83 -12.87
CA LEU A 111 -14.26 30.03 -12.66
C LEU A 111 -14.40 30.69 -11.29
N PRO A 112 -15.29 31.69 -11.12
CA PRO A 112 -15.46 32.37 -9.84
C PRO A 112 -16.13 31.40 -8.86
N ALA A 113 -15.33 30.51 -8.29
CA ALA A 113 -15.71 29.74 -7.13
C ALA A 113 -15.91 30.74 -5.98
N PRO A 114 -16.94 30.56 -5.13
CA PRO A 114 -17.12 31.41 -3.98
C PRO A 114 -15.82 31.43 -3.16
N PRO A 115 -15.41 32.60 -2.65
CA PRO A 115 -14.13 32.73 -1.95
C PRO A 115 -14.10 31.74 -0.78
N PHE A 116 -13.22 30.74 -0.89
CA PHE A 116 -13.05 29.75 0.15
C PHE A 116 -12.50 30.43 1.39
N HIS A 117 -13.31 30.46 2.45
CA HIS A 117 -12.97 31.16 3.69
C HIS A 117 -12.71 30.15 4.82
N ILE A 118 -11.54 30.26 5.44
CA ILE A 118 -11.18 29.45 6.61
C ILE A 118 -11.65 30.19 7.86
N HIS A 119 -12.43 29.49 8.69
CA HIS A 119 -12.88 30.00 9.99
C HIS A 119 -11.87 29.68 11.10
N GLU A 120 -11.80 30.56 12.10
CA GLU A 120 -10.91 30.42 13.26
C GLU A 120 -11.10 29.11 14.01
N GLU A 121 -12.36 28.69 14.22
CA GLU A 121 -12.67 27.44 14.93
C GLU A 121 -12.00 26.23 14.29
N LYS A 122 -11.93 26.20 12.94
CA LYS A 122 -11.29 25.13 12.19
C LYS A 122 -9.78 25.14 12.39
N VAL A 123 -9.16 26.32 12.43
CA VAL A 123 -7.72 26.49 12.69
C VAL A 123 -7.39 26.07 14.13
N ARG A 124 -8.18 26.53 15.10
CA ARG A 124 -8.06 26.16 16.51
C ARG A 124 -8.20 24.65 16.71
N ALA A 125 -9.21 24.04 16.09
CA ALA A 125 -9.41 22.59 16.15
C ALA A 125 -8.24 21.82 15.51
N SER A 126 -7.64 22.35 14.44
CA SER A 126 -6.44 21.77 13.83
C SER A 126 -5.25 21.78 14.79
N PHE A 127 -4.96 22.94 15.41
CA PHE A 127 -3.89 23.07 16.39
C PHE A 127 -4.08 22.19 17.63
N SER A 128 -5.31 22.08 18.14
CA SER A 128 -5.63 21.23 19.29
C SER A 128 -5.45 19.72 19.03
N LYS A 129 -5.56 19.29 17.77
CA LYS A 129 -5.42 17.89 17.33
C LYS A 129 -3.97 17.44 17.16
N ASN A 130 -3.00 18.36 17.27
CA ASN A 130 -1.58 18.01 17.15
C ASN A 130 -1.15 16.97 18.19
N LYS A 131 -0.38 15.97 17.74
CA LYS A 131 0.12 14.87 18.57
C LYS A 131 1.40 15.29 19.29
N LYS A 132 1.43 15.08 20.61
CA LYS A 132 2.65 15.23 21.42
C LYS A 132 3.71 14.24 20.93
N GLY A 133 4.98 14.66 20.89
CA GLY A 133 6.11 13.82 20.48
C GLY A 133 6.37 13.73 18.98
N LYS A 134 5.74 14.58 18.15
CA LYS A 134 6.16 14.78 16.76
C LYS A 134 7.31 15.78 16.69
N ALA A 135 8.17 15.62 15.68
CA ALA A 135 9.28 16.54 15.43
C ALA A 135 8.74 17.93 15.10
N ALA A 136 9.48 18.96 15.51
CA ALA A 136 9.20 20.34 15.12
C ALA A 136 9.53 20.56 13.63
N GLY A 137 8.90 21.56 13.03
CA GLY A 137 9.25 22.02 11.70
C GLY A 137 10.62 22.72 11.67
N PRO A 138 11.04 23.25 10.49
CA PRO A 138 12.26 24.05 10.36
C PRO A 138 12.26 25.32 11.24
N ASP A 139 11.09 25.77 11.67
CA ASP A 139 10.88 26.90 12.57
C ASP A 139 11.13 26.58 14.06
N GLY A 140 11.37 25.32 14.41
CA GLY A 140 11.59 24.88 15.79
C GLY A 140 10.33 24.91 16.67
N VAL A 141 9.16 25.23 16.11
CA VAL A 141 7.91 25.30 16.88
C VAL A 141 7.39 23.89 17.11
N SER A 142 7.39 23.46 18.37
CA SER A 142 6.91 22.11 18.69
C SER A 142 5.38 22.00 18.51
N PRO A 143 4.87 20.82 18.11
CA PRO A 143 3.43 20.55 18.06
C PRO A 143 2.72 20.76 19.40
N THR A 144 3.45 20.60 20.52
CA THR A 144 2.95 20.85 21.87
C THR A 144 2.68 22.33 22.11
N VAL A 145 3.55 23.22 21.61
CA VAL A 145 3.36 24.68 21.70
C VAL A 145 2.15 25.10 20.87
N LEU A 146 2.03 24.61 19.62
CA LEU A 146 0.86 24.88 18.78
C LEU A 146 -0.45 24.45 19.47
N LYS A 147 -0.42 23.31 20.18
CA LYS A 147 -1.58 22.80 20.91
C LYS A 147 -1.94 23.65 22.13
N HIS A 148 -0.96 24.09 22.93
CA HIS A 148 -1.24 24.92 24.12
C HIS A 148 -1.63 26.35 23.74
N CYS A 149 -1.01 26.90 22.69
CA CYS A 149 -1.26 28.25 22.21
C CYS A 149 -2.37 28.30 21.13
N ALA A 150 -3.20 27.25 21.03
CA ALA A 150 -4.14 27.11 19.92
C ALA A 150 -5.15 28.26 19.87
N SER A 151 -5.62 28.75 21.01
CA SER A 151 -6.56 29.87 21.09
C SER A 151 -5.92 31.20 20.72
N GLN A 152 -4.67 31.44 21.10
CA GLN A 152 -3.96 32.68 20.80
C GLN A 152 -3.48 32.73 19.35
N LEU A 153 -3.06 31.59 18.78
CA LEU A 153 -2.52 31.51 17.42
C LEU A 153 -3.61 31.42 16.36
N ALA A 154 -4.76 30.80 16.64
CA ALA A 154 -5.80 30.59 15.64
C ALA A 154 -6.24 31.87 14.90
N PRO A 155 -6.50 33.01 15.58
CA PRO A 155 -6.89 34.25 14.88
C PRO A 155 -5.82 34.73 13.88
N ILE A 156 -4.55 34.68 14.29
CA ILE A 156 -3.42 35.14 13.47
C ILE A 156 -3.27 34.25 12.24
N TYR A 157 -3.26 32.93 12.43
CA TYR A 157 -3.13 31.98 11.32
C TYR A 157 -4.34 32.00 10.38
N THR A 158 -5.54 32.25 10.89
CA THR A 158 -6.73 32.45 10.04
C THR A 158 -6.56 33.63 9.10
N ILE A 159 -6.00 34.75 9.56
CA ILE A 159 -5.71 35.91 8.70
C ILE A 159 -4.70 35.54 7.62
N ILE A 160 -3.60 34.87 8.00
CA ILE A 160 -2.54 34.45 7.08
C ILE A 160 -3.08 33.49 6.01
N PHE A 161 -3.85 32.48 6.41
CA PHE A 161 -4.38 31.49 5.46
C PHE A 161 -5.38 32.12 4.48
N ASN A 162 -6.29 32.96 4.95
CA ASN A 162 -7.24 33.64 4.07
C ASN A 162 -6.55 34.66 3.15
N HIS A 163 -5.49 35.33 3.61
CA HIS A 163 -4.68 36.19 2.77
C HIS A 163 -3.94 35.41 1.67
N SER A 164 -3.31 34.29 2.04
CA SER A 164 -2.64 33.37 1.11
C SER A 164 -3.60 32.84 0.04
N LEU A 165 -4.82 32.45 0.43
CA LEU A 165 -5.86 31.99 -0.49
C LEU A 165 -6.34 33.09 -1.44
N ARG A 166 -6.55 34.31 -0.94
CA ARG A 166 -6.96 35.46 -1.78
C ARG A 166 -5.91 35.84 -2.81
N GLN A 167 -4.63 35.75 -2.45
CA GLN A 167 -3.52 36.08 -3.34
C GLN A 167 -3.07 34.90 -4.20
N CYS A 168 -3.59 33.70 -3.95
CA CYS A 168 -3.09 32.46 -4.54
C CYS A 168 -1.57 32.25 -4.34
N ILE A 169 -1.01 32.76 -3.23
CA ILE A 169 0.42 32.68 -2.92
C ILE A 169 0.60 32.04 -1.54
N VAL A 170 1.36 30.93 -1.50
CA VAL A 170 1.73 30.26 -0.25
C VAL A 170 3.07 30.80 0.25
N PRO A 171 3.18 31.26 1.51
CA PRO A 171 4.44 31.71 2.11
C PRO A 171 5.56 30.68 1.96
N LYS A 172 6.78 31.14 1.65
CA LYS A 172 7.93 30.25 1.40
C LYS A 172 8.23 29.34 2.60
N CYS A 173 8.17 29.87 3.81
CA CYS A 173 8.40 29.11 5.04
C CYS A 173 7.43 27.93 5.24
N PHE A 174 6.25 27.92 4.59
CA PHE A 174 5.32 26.79 4.62
C PHE A 174 5.65 25.70 3.59
N LYS A 175 6.53 26.00 2.64
CA LYS A 175 7.02 25.07 1.61
C LYS A 175 8.32 24.38 2.03
N ASP A 176 9.06 24.98 2.96
CA ASP A 176 10.33 24.46 3.43
C ASP A 176 10.11 23.27 4.38
N SER A 177 10.88 22.19 4.23
CA SER A 177 10.82 21.01 5.09
C SER A 177 12.21 20.46 5.41
N VAL A 178 12.36 19.87 6.60
CA VAL A 178 13.61 19.21 7.02
C VAL A 178 13.49 17.71 6.80
N ILE A 179 14.34 17.16 5.95
CA ILE A 179 14.41 15.72 5.67
C ILE A 179 15.55 15.12 6.48
N THR A 180 15.21 14.43 7.57
CA THR A 180 16.19 13.74 8.41
C THR A 180 16.14 12.23 8.14
N PRO A 181 17.23 11.59 7.66
CA PRO A 181 17.27 10.14 7.49
C PRO A 181 17.22 9.45 8.86
N VAL A 182 16.27 8.53 9.04
CA VAL A 182 16.12 7.75 10.29
C VAL A 182 16.53 6.30 10.04
N PRO A 183 17.61 5.81 10.69
CA PRO A 183 17.99 4.40 10.63
C PRO A 183 16.89 3.52 11.23
N LYS A 184 16.39 2.54 10.47
CA LYS A 184 15.43 1.56 10.99
C LYS A 184 16.20 0.50 11.78
N LYS A 185 15.75 0.22 13.01
CA LYS A 185 16.24 -0.94 13.78
C LYS A 185 15.81 -2.22 13.06
N GLN A 186 16.72 -3.19 12.98
CA GLN A 186 16.45 -4.52 12.42
C GLN A 186 15.55 -5.33 13.36
#